data_AF-A0A423LFW6-F1
#
_entry.id   AF-A0A423LFW6-F1
#
_cell.length_a   1.000
_cell.length_b   1.000
_cell.length_c   1.000
_cell.angle_alpha   90.00
_cell.angle_beta   90.00
_cell.angle_gamma   90.00
#
_symmetry.space_group_name_H-M   'P 1'
#
loop_
_entity.id
_entity.type
_entity.pdbx_description
1 polymer ?
#
loop_
_entity_poly.entity_id
_entity_poly.type
_entity_poly.pdbx_seq_one_letter_code
_entity_poly.pdbx_strand_id
1 'polypeptide(L)'
;MDTDSQKNHFKKLFYRPIEIAIRWCEMMNFENIILRKIDTKIPIERTLASFPNLLEKIEILNDAIRNKELSYGFMGITTSSDEAVEQSMLTIRHNDLKRWFIEYHPSQQPDFIFDETERQSVPPRTLETYKVLLLELGICKAELERTHRLINDLTEERDLSHRENANLIMHRQNSNEPNERAQRSYLRLIGALITLLLGKSPSGKPYSRFSSQSSIISVLTAQNEGIPGFNKRTLEERFAAANRINEGKK
;
A
#
# COMPACT_ATOMS: atom_id res chain seq x y z
N MET A 1 -34.80 -21.11 -35.40
CA MET A 1 -33.87 -20.61 -36.43
C MET A 1 -34.73 -19.78 -37.37
N ASP A 2 -34.78 -18.45 -37.20
CA ASP A 2 -35.35 -17.46 -38.17
C ASP A 2 -35.52 -16.03 -37.58
N THR A 3 -34.97 -15.71 -36.40
CA THR A 3 -35.03 -14.35 -35.84
C THR A 3 -33.89 -13.42 -36.28
N ASP A 4 -32.76 -13.98 -36.72
CA ASP A 4 -31.60 -13.17 -37.15
C ASP A 4 -31.75 -12.58 -38.56
N SER A 5 -32.55 -13.22 -39.42
CA SER A 5 -32.73 -12.76 -40.80
C SER A 5 -33.58 -11.49 -40.90
N GLN A 6 -34.47 -11.23 -39.92
CA GLN A 6 -35.27 -10.00 -39.88
C GLN A 6 -34.51 -8.81 -39.29
N LYS A 7 -33.52 -9.02 -38.40
CA LYS A 7 -32.77 -7.93 -37.75
C LYS A 7 -31.84 -7.17 -38.72
N ASN A 8 -31.29 -7.86 -39.72
CA ASN A 8 -30.41 -7.25 -40.73
C ASN A 8 -31.14 -6.39 -41.78
N HIS A 9 -32.48 -6.43 -41.85
CA HIS A 9 -33.25 -5.69 -42.84
C HIS A 9 -33.44 -4.20 -42.50
N PHE A 10 -32.93 -3.74 -41.35
CA PHE A 10 -33.16 -2.39 -40.83
C PHE A 10 -31.94 -1.46 -40.88
N LYS A 11 -30.78 -1.95 -41.34
CA LYS A 11 -29.56 -1.13 -41.48
C LYS A 11 -29.64 -0.28 -42.76
N LYS A 12 -29.86 1.02 -42.58
CA LYS A 12 -29.74 2.03 -43.65
C LYS A 12 -28.33 2.60 -43.69
N LEU A 13 -27.88 3.03 -44.88
CA LEU A 13 -26.62 3.77 -45.04
C LEU A 13 -26.70 5.19 -44.46
N PHE A 14 -27.89 5.79 -44.54
CA PHE A 14 -28.20 7.12 -44.04
C PHE A 14 -29.48 7.08 -43.22
N TYR A 15 -29.52 7.86 -42.14
CA TYR A 15 -30.68 8.01 -41.29
C TYR A 15 -31.02 9.49 -41.11
N ARG A 16 -32.32 9.79 -40.97
CA ARG A 16 -32.76 11.09 -40.48
C ARG A 16 -32.74 11.10 -38.94
N PRO A 17 -32.50 12.26 -38.27
CA PRO A 17 -32.49 12.34 -36.80
C PRO A 17 -33.74 11.73 -36.14
N ILE A 18 -34.91 11.95 -36.74
CA ILE A 18 -36.18 11.37 -36.27
C ILE A 18 -36.18 9.83 -36.37
N GLU A 19 -35.65 9.28 -37.46
CA GLU A 19 -35.58 7.82 -37.67
C GLU A 19 -34.60 7.17 -36.68
N ILE A 20 -33.49 7.84 -36.38
CA ILE A 20 -32.53 7.40 -35.36
C ILE A 20 -33.21 7.34 -34.00
N ALA A 21 -33.91 8.40 -33.60
CA ALA A 21 -34.55 8.47 -32.30
C ALA A 21 -35.67 7.41 -32.14
N ILE A 22 -36.47 7.16 -33.19
CA ILE A 22 -37.48 6.09 -33.18
C ILE A 22 -36.82 4.72 -32.99
N ARG A 23 -35.72 4.46 -33.70
CA ARG A 23 -34.98 3.20 -33.64
C ARG A 23 -34.22 3.04 -32.33
N TRP A 24 -33.74 4.12 -31.74
CA TRP A 24 -33.11 4.13 -30.42
C TRP A 24 -34.13 3.82 -29.32
N CYS A 25 -35.37 4.28 -29.45
CA CYS A 25 -36.45 3.94 -28.52
C CYS A 25 -37.16 2.60 -28.82
N GLU A 26 -36.69 1.82 -29.81
CA GLU A 26 -37.30 0.56 -30.26
C GLU A 26 -38.78 0.67 -30.70
N MET A 27 -39.21 1.87 -31.12
CA MET A 27 -40.63 2.16 -31.44
C MET A 27 -40.98 1.94 -32.92
N MET A 28 -40.46 0.88 -33.54
CA MET A 28 -40.63 0.60 -34.97
C MET A 28 -42.10 0.45 -35.39
N ASN A 29 -42.93 -0.10 -34.50
CA ASN A 29 -44.36 -0.30 -34.76
C ASN A 29 -45.14 1.03 -34.93
N PHE A 30 -44.60 2.14 -34.42
CA PHE A 30 -45.22 3.46 -34.49
C PHE A 30 -44.54 4.38 -35.52
N GLU A 31 -43.51 3.91 -36.24
CA GLU A 31 -42.76 4.71 -37.23
C GLU A 31 -43.69 5.35 -38.26
N ASN A 32 -44.62 4.57 -38.84
CA ASN A 32 -45.58 5.07 -39.83
C ASN A 32 -46.58 6.10 -39.26
N ILE A 33 -46.94 5.99 -37.99
CA ILE A 33 -47.88 6.91 -37.32
C ILE A 33 -47.16 8.22 -36.99
N ILE A 34 -45.90 8.13 -36.54
CA ILE A 34 -45.08 9.28 -36.17
C ILE A 34 -44.68 10.06 -37.43
N LEU A 35 -44.24 9.39 -38.50
CA LEU A 35 -43.88 10.04 -39.76
C LEU A 35 -45.06 10.77 -40.40
N ARG A 36 -46.27 10.18 -40.38
CA ARG A 36 -47.49 10.85 -40.89
C ARG A 36 -47.85 12.11 -40.11
N LYS A 37 -47.64 12.13 -38.80
CA LYS A 37 -47.94 13.29 -37.94
C LYS A 37 -46.89 14.41 -38.02
N ILE A 38 -45.69 14.11 -38.49
CA ILE A 38 -44.62 15.10 -38.70
C ILE A 38 -44.77 15.79 -40.06
N ASP A 39 -45.27 15.07 -41.07
CA ASP A 39 -45.53 15.61 -42.41
C ASP A 39 -46.67 16.65 -42.40
N THR A 40 -47.60 16.52 -41.46
CA THR A 40 -48.52 17.60 -41.12
C THR A 40 -47.76 18.64 -40.30
N LYS A 41 -47.44 19.81 -40.88
CA LYS A 41 -46.69 20.98 -40.37
C LYS A 41 -47.08 21.52 -38.97
N ILE A 42 -47.24 20.67 -37.98
CA ILE A 42 -47.52 20.95 -36.58
C ILE A 42 -46.16 21.05 -35.88
N PRO A 43 -45.97 21.99 -34.93
CA PRO A 43 -44.74 22.05 -34.15
C PRO A 43 -44.42 20.67 -33.55
N ILE A 44 -43.23 20.17 -33.84
CA ILE A 44 -42.73 18.83 -33.45
C ILE A 44 -42.95 18.59 -31.95
N GLU A 45 -42.78 19.62 -31.14
CA GLU A 45 -43.00 19.64 -29.68
C GLU A 45 -44.41 19.19 -29.25
N ARG A 46 -45.47 19.62 -29.95
CA ARG A 46 -46.86 19.27 -29.60
C ARG A 46 -47.22 17.86 -30.03
N THR A 47 -46.64 17.39 -31.12
CA THR A 47 -46.87 16.05 -31.68
C THR A 47 -46.10 14.98 -30.90
N LEU A 48 -44.90 15.34 -30.42
CA LEU A 48 -44.02 14.46 -29.64
C LEU A 48 -44.26 14.52 -28.14
N ALA A 49 -45.12 15.40 -27.63
CA ALA A 49 -45.52 15.43 -26.23
C ALA A 49 -46.11 14.08 -25.73
N SER A 50 -46.69 13.29 -26.64
CA SER A 50 -47.15 11.92 -26.33
C SER A 50 -46.03 10.88 -26.20
N PHE A 51 -44.79 11.24 -26.56
CA PHE A 51 -43.61 10.36 -26.58
C PHE A 51 -42.38 11.06 -25.96
N PRO A 52 -42.34 11.21 -24.62
CA PRO A 52 -41.29 11.99 -23.94
C PRO A 52 -39.87 11.46 -24.21
N ASN A 53 -39.69 10.13 -24.22
CA ASN A 53 -38.38 9.50 -24.49
C ASN A 53 -37.87 9.81 -25.90
N LEU A 54 -38.77 9.97 -26.87
CA LEU A 54 -38.41 10.26 -28.26
C LEU A 54 -37.92 11.70 -28.41
N LEU A 55 -38.55 12.64 -27.70
CA LEU A 55 -38.14 14.04 -27.68
C LEU A 55 -36.73 14.19 -27.08
N GLU A 56 -36.48 13.54 -25.93
CA GLU A 56 -35.16 13.55 -25.27
C GLU A 56 -34.05 13.07 -26.23
N LYS A 57 -34.26 11.96 -26.95
CA LYS A 57 -33.24 11.46 -27.90
C LYS A 57 -33.05 12.38 -29.10
N ILE A 58 -34.10 13.06 -29.58
CA ILE A 58 -33.98 14.04 -30.66
C ILE A 58 -33.21 15.28 -30.19
N GLU A 59 -33.43 15.74 -28.96
CA GLU A 59 -32.67 16.84 -28.38
C GLU A 59 -31.19 16.50 -28.26
N ILE A 60 -30.85 15.31 -27.77
CA ILE A 60 -29.45 14.83 -27.70
C ILE A 60 -28.80 14.82 -29.08
N LEU A 61 -29.50 14.30 -30.11
CA LEU A 61 -28.98 14.28 -31.47
C LEU A 61 -28.80 15.70 -32.04
N ASN A 62 -29.74 16.60 -31.78
CA ASN A 62 -29.65 17.99 -32.23
C ASN A 62 -28.51 18.74 -31.53
N ASP A 63 -28.28 18.47 -30.25
CA ASP A 63 -27.16 19.04 -29.49
C ASP A 63 -25.80 18.56 -30.05
N ALA A 64 -25.66 17.25 -30.27
CA ALA A 64 -24.46 16.67 -30.88
C ALA A 64 -24.16 17.24 -32.28
N ILE A 65 -25.19 17.50 -33.08
CA ILE A 65 -25.04 18.15 -34.40
C ILE A 65 -24.60 19.61 -34.25
N ARG A 66 -25.21 20.37 -33.33
CA ARG A 66 -24.87 21.78 -33.07
C ARG A 66 -23.44 21.95 -32.56
N ASN A 67 -22.98 21.04 -31.71
CA ASN A 67 -21.65 21.04 -31.13
C ASN A 67 -20.58 20.38 -32.02
N LYS A 68 -20.96 19.97 -33.25
CA LYS A 68 -20.07 19.33 -34.25
C LYS A 68 -19.47 17.99 -33.82
N GLU A 69 -20.09 17.32 -32.85
CA GLU A 69 -19.71 15.98 -32.40
C GLU A 69 -20.22 14.91 -33.37
N LEU A 70 -21.35 15.18 -34.03
CA LEU A 70 -21.95 14.29 -35.03
C LEU A 70 -21.93 14.95 -36.42
N SER A 71 -21.24 14.30 -37.37
CA SER A 71 -21.22 14.74 -38.75
C SER A 71 -22.58 14.52 -39.42
N TYR A 72 -23.11 15.57 -40.05
CA TYR A 72 -24.33 15.53 -40.83
C TYR A 72 -24.06 15.81 -42.31
N GLY A 73 -24.98 15.33 -43.15
CA GLY A 73 -24.99 15.58 -44.58
C GLY A 73 -26.34 16.08 -45.05
N PHE A 74 -26.34 16.71 -46.21
CA PHE A 74 -27.53 17.12 -46.95
C PHE A 74 -27.76 16.14 -48.10
N MET A 75 -28.92 15.48 -48.12
CA MET A 75 -29.27 14.51 -49.17
C MET A 75 -28.18 13.45 -49.46
N GLY A 76 -27.46 13.01 -48.43
CA GLY A 76 -26.40 11.98 -48.54
C GLY A 76 -24.99 12.51 -48.86
N ILE A 77 -24.81 13.83 -49.05
CA ILE A 77 -23.49 14.46 -49.20
C ILE A 77 -23.10 15.07 -47.85
N THR A 78 -21.91 14.76 -47.33
CA THR A 78 -21.42 15.38 -46.08
C THR A 78 -21.14 16.86 -46.31
N THR A 79 -21.88 17.73 -45.60
CA THR A 79 -21.76 19.18 -45.72
C THR A 79 -20.78 19.71 -44.69
N SER A 80 -19.94 20.67 -45.08
CA SER A 80 -19.08 21.40 -44.17
C SER A 80 -19.89 22.47 -43.40
N SER A 81 -20.48 22.07 -42.27
CA SER A 81 -20.85 22.81 -41.03
C SER A 81 -21.44 24.25 -41.04
N ASP A 82 -21.50 25.01 -42.13
CA ASP A 82 -21.86 26.45 -42.12
C ASP A 82 -23.12 26.77 -42.94
N GLU A 83 -23.74 25.77 -43.56
CA GLU A 83 -25.01 25.94 -44.27
C GLU A 83 -26.19 25.72 -43.32
N ALA A 84 -27.12 26.68 -43.28
CA ALA A 84 -28.38 26.59 -42.56
C ALA A 84 -29.32 25.58 -43.24
N VAL A 85 -29.08 24.29 -42.97
CA VAL A 85 -29.87 23.19 -43.51
C VAL A 85 -31.14 22.98 -42.68
N GLU A 86 -32.29 22.84 -43.34
CA GLU A 86 -33.54 22.48 -42.67
C GLU A 86 -33.43 21.12 -41.97
N GLN A 87 -33.91 21.05 -40.72
CA GLN A 87 -33.87 19.83 -39.88
C GLN A 87 -34.55 18.62 -40.54
N SER A 88 -35.51 18.86 -41.44
CA SER A 88 -36.24 17.86 -42.22
C SER A 88 -35.38 17.15 -43.27
N MET A 89 -34.30 17.79 -43.74
CA MET A 89 -33.43 17.31 -44.82
C MET A 89 -32.06 16.78 -44.32
N LEU A 90 -31.85 16.75 -43.00
CA LEU A 90 -30.62 16.24 -42.40
C LEU A 90 -30.51 14.73 -42.55
N THR A 91 -29.34 14.28 -43.00
CA THR A 91 -28.98 12.87 -43.11
C THR A 91 -27.69 12.60 -42.33
N ILE A 92 -27.65 11.52 -41.56
CA ILE A 92 -26.47 11.10 -40.80
C ILE A 92 -26.04 9.75 -41.36
N ARG A 93 -24.73 9.63 -41.63
CA ARG A 93 -24.14 8.39 -42.14
C ARG A 93 -24.10 7.35 -41.02
N HIS A 94 -24.42 6.10 -41.33
CA HIS A 94 -24.41 5.01 -40.35
C HIS A 94 -23.07 4.90 -39.58
N ASN A 95 -21.95 5.02 -40.29
CA ASN A 95 -20.62 4.92 -39.69
C ASN A 95 -20.31 6.08 -38.72
N ASP A 96 -20.76 7.28 -39.04
CA ASP A 96 -20.51 8.47 -38.21
C ASP A 96 -21.37 8.40 -36.94
N LEU A 97 -22.62 7.94 -37.08
CA LEU A 97 -23.49 7.63 -35.95
C LEU A 97 -22.90 6.53 -35.06
N LYS A 98 -22.37 5.45 -35.65
CA LYS A 98 -21.76 4.34 -34.92
C LYS A 98 -20.56 4.79 -34.09
N ARG A 99 -19.67 5.63 -34.66
CA ARG A 99 -18.52 6.20 -33.93
C ARG A 99 -18.96 7.07 -32.77
N TRP A 100 -19.94 7.95 -32.99
CA TRP A 100 -20.49 8.82 -31.95
C TRP A 100 -21.07 8.01 -30.78
N PHE A 101 -21.81 6.92 -31.05
CA PHE A 101 -22.29 6.03 -29.98
C PHE A 101 -21.15 5.34 -29.19
N ILE A 102 -20.08 4.90 -29.85
CA ILE A 102 -18.94 4.27 -29.17
C ILE A 102 -18.24 5.27 -28.23
N GLU A 103 -18.16 6.53 -28.63
CA GLU A 103 -17.43 7.57 -27.92
C GLU A 103 -18.24 8.20 -26.77
N TYR A 104 -19.48 8.61 -27.03
CA TYR A 104 -20.29 9.38 -26.08
C TYR A 104 -21.33 8.56 -25.33
N HIS A 105 -21.78 7.43 -25.89
CA HIS A 105 -22.85 6.60 -25.32
C HIS A 105 -22.52 5.10 -25.33
N PRO A 106 -21.38 4.66 -24.76
CA PRO A 106 -20.96 3.25 -24.82
C PRO A 106 -21.93 2.29 -24.11
N SER A 107 -22.76 2.78 -23.19
CA SER A 107 -23.79 2.00 -22.47
C SER A 107 -25.11 1.85 -23.24
N GLN A 108 -25.36 2.69 -24.25
CA GLN A 108 -26.59 2.68 -25.03
C GLN A 108 -26.21 2.35 -26.47
N GLN A 109 -26.10 1.06 -26.78
CA GLN A 109 -25.75 0.56 -28.12
C GLN A 109 -27.01 0.00 -28.80
N PRO A 110 -27.69 0.77 -29.66
CA PRO A 110 -28.94 0.34 -30.27
C PRO A 110 -28.76 -0.85 -31.21
N ASP A 111 -29.71 -1.77 -31.20
CA ASP A 111 -29.70 -3.00 -31.99
C ASP A 111 -29.61 -2.80 -33.51
N PHE A 112 -30.06 -1.64 -34.01
CA PHE A 112 -29.99 -1.32 -35.44
C PHE A 112 -28.60 -0.82 -35.89
N ILE A 113 -27.70 -0.48 -34.96
CA ILE A 113 -26.35 0.02 -35.23
C ILE A 113 -25.31 -1.05 -34.96
N PHE A 114 -25.42 -1.72 -33.82
CA PHE A 114 -24.45 -2.69 -33.34
C PHE A 114 -25.02 -4.10 -33.44
N ASP A 115 -24.25 -5.04 -33.97
CA ASP A 115 -24.62 -6.45 -33.92
C ASP A 115 -24.46 -7.01 -32.51
N GLU A 116 -25.12 -8.13 -32.21
CA GLU A 116 -25.06 -8.75 -30.88
C GLU A 116 -23.61 -9.10 -30.47
N THR A 117 -22.78 -9.49 -31.43
CA THR A 117 -21.34 -9.74 -31.23
C THR A 117 -20.55 -8.47 -30.94
N GLU A 118 -20.92 -7.35 -31.57
CA GLU A 118 -20.27 -6.06 -31.34
C GLU A 118 -20.64 -5.48 -29.97
N ARG A 119 -21.90 -5.66 -29.54
CA ARG A 119 -22.36 -5.26 -28.19
C ARG A 119 -21.68 -6.04 -27.06
N GLN A 120 -21.36 -7.31 -27.31
CA GLN A 120 -20.64 -8.15 -26.36
C GLN A 120 -19.11 -7.96 -26.46
N SER A 121 -18.62 -7.34 -27.53
CA SER A 121 -17.19 -7.12 -27.70
C SER A 121 -16.69 -6.00 -26.79
N VAL A 122 -15.66 -6.31 -26.00
CA VAL A 122 -14.99 -5.31 -25.17
C VAL A 122 -14.18 -4.38 -26.10
N PRO A 123 -14.35 -3.05 -26.02
CA PRO A 123 -13.60 -2.12 -26.86
C PRO A 123 -12.08 -2.35 -26.75
N PRO A 124 -11.31 -2.22 -27.85
CA PRO A 124 -9.86 -2.49 -27.84
C PRO A 124 -9.09 -1.70 -26.78
N ARG A 125 -9.46 -0.43 -26.56
CA ARG A 125 -8.87 0.42 -25.50
C ARG A 125 -9.09 -0.19 -24.11
N THR A 126 -10.27 -0.72 -23.85
CA THR A 126 -10.59 -1.38 -22.59
C THR A 126 -9.77 -2.68 -22.42
N LEU A 127 -9.61 -3.46 -23.49
CA LEU A 127 -8.75 -4.64 -23.48
C LEU A 127 -7.28 -4.30 -23.17
N GLU A 128 -6.74 -3.24 -23.76
CA GLU A 128 -5.39 -2.76 -23.47
C GLU A 128 -5.23 -2.37 -21.99
N THR A 129 -6.20 -1.62 -21.44
CA THR A 129 -6.18 -1.28 -20.01
C THR A 129 -6.22 -2.52 -19.12
N TYR A 130 -7.03 -3.53 -19.45
CA TYR A 130 -7.05 -4.79 -18.70
C TYR A 130 -5.71 -5.53 -18.76
N LYS A 131 -5.05 -5.56 -19.91
CA LYS A 131 -3.71 -6.19 -20.03
C LYS A 131 -2.68 -5.48 -19.16
N VAL A 132 -2.67 -4.14 -19.16
CA VAL A 132 -1.77 -3.36 -18.29
C VAL A 132 -2.03 -3.68 -16.81
N LEU A 133 -3.30 -3.67 -16.39
CA LEU A 133 -3.68 -4.00 -15.01
C LEU A 133 -3.28 -5.42 -14.61
N LEU A 134 -3.40 -6.40 -15.51
CA LEU A 134 -2.97 -7.78 -15.26
C LEU A 134 -1.45 -7.88 -15.08
N LEU A 135 -0.68 -7.12 -15.86
CA LEU A 135 0.78 -7.05 -15.71
C LEU A 135 1.17 -6.41 -14.37
N GLU A 136 0.56 -5.28 -14.01
CA GLU A 136 0.79 -4.60 -12.73
C GLU A 136 0.42 -5.49 -11.53
N LEU A 137 -0.69 -6.22 -11.63
CA LEU A 137 -1.09 -7.20 -10.61
C LEU A 137 -0.05 -8.32 -10.48
N GLY A 138 0.52 -8.79 -11.59
CA GLY A 138 1.62 -9.76 -11.58
C GLY A 138 2.87 -9.23 -10.89
N ILE A 139 3.25 -7.98 -11.17
CA ILE A 139 4.40 -7.31 -10.52
C ILE A 139 4.16 -7.19 -9.02
N CYS A 140 2.99 -6.68 -8.62
CA CYS A 140 2.65 -6.45 -7.22
C CYS A 140 2.65 -7.77 -6.41
N LYS A 141 2.13 -8.86 -6.98
CA LYS A 141 2.23 -10.20 -6.36
C LYS A 141 3.67 -10.66 -6.19
N ALA A 142 4.51 -10.46 -7.21
CA ALA A 142 5.92 -10.86 -7.13
C ALA A 142 6.69 -10.06 -6.07
N GLU A 143 6.38 -8.78 -5.88
CA GLU A 143 6.96 -7.95 -4.82
C GLU A 143 6.51 -8.40 -3.43
N LEU A 144 5.23 -8.71 -3.26
CA LEU A 144 4.68 -9.23 -2.00
C LEU A 144 5.34 -10.56 -1.60
N GLU A 145 5.56 -11.46 -2.56
CA GLU A 145 6.28 -12.71 -2.30
C GLU A 145 7.77 -12.49 -1.96
N ARG A 146 8.39 -11.43 -2.47
CA ARG A 146 9.77 -11.06 -2.11
C ARG A 146 9.83 -10.47 -0.70
N THR A 147 8.93 -9.56 -0.36
CA THR A 147 8.90 -8.94 0.97
C THR A 147 8.58 -9.94 2.06
N HIS A 148 7.65 -10.88 1.82
CA HIS A 148 7.38 -11.96 2.77
C HIS A 148 8.62 -12.84 3.01
N ARG A 149 9.37 -13.19 1.97
CA ARG A 149 10.64 -13.92 2.14
C ARG A 149 11.64 -13.16 2.98
N LEU A 150 11.86 -11.88 2.68
CA LEU A 150 12.78 -11.03 3.45
C LEU A 150 12.34 -10.90 4.92
N ILE A 151 11.04 -10.79 5.20
CA ILE A 151 10.53 -10.74 6.57
C ILE A 151 10.84 -12.06 7.28
N ASN A 152 10.59 -13.20 6.64
CA ASN A 152 10.89 -14.51 7.24
C ASN A 152 12.38 -14.65 7.55
N ASP A 153 13.24 -14.32 6.59
CA ASP A 153 14.71 -14.37 6.77
C ASP A 153 15.16 -13.48 7.94
N LEU A 154 14.68 -12.24 8.00
CA LEU A 154 14.99 -11.31 9.10
C LEU A 154 14.44 -11.79 10.45
N THR A 155 13.27 -12.43 10.46
CA THR A 155 12.72 -12.99 11.71
C THR A 155 13.54 -14.16 12.22
N GLU A 156 14.06 -15.01 11.33
CA GLU A 156 14.96 -16.11 11.67
C GLU A 156 16.28 -15.58 12.22
N GLU A 157 16.91 -14.60 11.55
CA GLU A 157 18.14 -13.96 12.04
C GLU A 157 17.96 -13.29 13.40
N ARG A 158 16.83 -12.60 13.61
CA ARG A 158 16.46 -12.01 14.89
C ARG A 158 16.34 -13.10 15.96
N ASP A 159 15.65 -14.20 15.69
CA ASP A 159 15.49 -15.30 16.65
C ASP A 159 16.81 -15.98 17.00
N LEU A 160 17.70 -16.17 16.03
CA LEU A 160 19.05 -16.67 16.27
C LEU A 160 19.83 -15.71 17.17
N SER A 161 19.83 -14.42 16.84
CA SER A 161 20.51 -13.38 17.62
C SER A 161 19.98 -13.28 19.05
N HIS A 162 18.67 -13.46 19.25
CA HIS A 162 18.08 -13.49 20.59
C HIS A 162 18.51 -14.73 21.39
N ARG A 163 18.58 -15.90 20.75
CA ARG A 163 19.07 -17.14 21.41
C ARG A 163 20.53 -17.00 21.81
N GLU A 164 21.38 -16.48 20.94
CA GLU A 164 22.79 -16.23 21.24
C GLU A 164 22.96 -15.25 22.40
N ASN A 165 22.23 -14.13 22.37
CA ASN A 165 22.26 -13.17 23.48
C ASN A 165 21.79 -13.80 24.80
N ALA A 166 20.74 -14.61 24.80
CA ALA A 166 20.29 -15.31 25.99
C ALA A 166 21.38 -16.25 26.55
N ASN A 167 22.06 -17.00 25.67
CA ASN A 167 23.17 -17.86 26.06
C ASN A 167 24.34 -17.06 26.64
N LEU A 168 24.72 -15.93 26.03
CA LEU A 168 25.78 -15.06 26.52
C LEU A 168 25.46 -14.45 27.89
N ILE A 169 24.20 -14.06 28.12
CA ILE A 169 23.74 -13.57 29.43
C ILE A 169 23.89 -14.67 30.49
N MET A 170 23.45 -15.90 30.19
CA MET A 170 23.59 -17.04 31.09
C MET A 170 25.06 -17.35 31.40
N HIS A 171 25.93 -17.38 30.38
CA HIS A 171 27.36 -17.57 30.58
C HIS A 171 27.99 -16.47 31.44
N ARG A 172 27.61 -15.21 31.24
CA ARG A 172 28.09 -14.09 32.06
C ARG A 172 27.66 -14.23 33.51
N GLN A 173 26.40 -14.58 33.77
CA GLN A 173 25.89 -14.80 35.13
C GLN A 173 26.64 -15.94 35.83
N ASN A 174 26.77 -17.09 35.18
CA ASN A 174 27.51 -18.24 35.71
C ASN A 174 29.00 -17.92 35.96
N SER A 175 29.62 -17.04 35.17
CA SER A 175 31.01 -16.61 35.39
C SER A 175 31.19 -15.61 36.53
N ASN A 176 30.14 -14.85 36.88
CA ASN A 176 30.19 -13.86 37.96
C ASN A 176 29.89 -14.48 39.35
N GLU A 177 29.06 -15.52 39.43
CA GLU A 177 28.80 -16.26 40.67
C GLU A 177 30.05 -16.76 41.41
N PRO A 178 31.07 -17.38 40.76
CA PRO A 178 32.30 -17.77 41.44
C PRO A 178 33.11 -16.55 41.91
N ASN A 179 32.98 -15.40 41.26
CA ASN A 179 33.73 -14.19 41.59
C ASN A 179 33.30 -13.59 42.94
N GLU A 180 32.00 -13.54 43.26
CA GLU A 180 31.55 -13.00 44.55
C GLU A 180 32.00 -13.87 45.74
N ARG A 181 31.90 -15.19 45.60
CA ARG A 181 32.35 -16.13 46.64
C ARG A 181 33.86 -16.07 46.82
N ALA A 182 34.62 -16.04 45.73
CA ALA A 182 36.07 -15.88 45.76
C ALA A 182 36.47 -14.52 46.37
N GLN A 183 35.80 -13.44 45.98
CA GLN A 183 36.04 -12.09 46.51
C GLN A 183 35.80 -12.02 48.02
N ARG A 184 34.70 -12.61 48.53
CA ARG A 184 34.45 -12.71 49.98
C ARG A 184 35.53 -13.54 50.68
N SER A 185 36.00 -14.62 50.06
CA SER A 185 37.10 -15.44 50.58
C SER A 185 38.41 -14.65 50.67
N TYR A 186 38.77 -13.91 49.61
CA TYR A 186 39.96 -13.05 49.60
C TYR A 186 39.89 -11.95 50.64
N LEU A 187 38.74 -11.26 50.77
CA LEU A 187 38.55 -10.25 51.81
C LEU A 187 38.67 -10.84 53.22
N ARG A 188 38.16 -12.06 53.44
CA ARG A 188 38.30 -12.76 54.72
C ARG A 188 39.77 -13.12 55.01
N LEU A 189 40.53 -13.60 54.03
CA LEU A 189 41.96 -13.89 54.16
C LEU A 189 42.75 -12.60 54.47
N ILE A 190 42.47 -11.52 53.75
CA ILE A 190 43.09 -10.21 53.98
C ILE A 190 42.79 -9.71 55.39
N GLY A 191 41.53 -9.77 55.84
CA GLY A 191 41.15 -9.34 57.20
C GLY A 191 41.85 -10.17 58.29
N ALA A 192 41.99 -11.48 58.08
CA ALA A 192 42.73 -12.35 58.99
C ALA A 192 44.22 -11.99 59.03
N LEU A 193 44.85 -11.71 57.88
CA LEU A 193 46.24 -11.28 57.80
C LEU A 193 46.46 -9.92 58.48
N ILE A 194 45.56 -8.95 58.28
CA ILE A 194 45.61 -7.65 58.97
C ILE A 194 45.53 -7.85 60.48
N THR A 195 44.60 -8.69 60.93
CA THR A 195 44.44 -9.02 62.36
C THR A 195 45.68 -9.69 62.94
N LEU A 196 46.31 -10.59 62.17
CA LEU A 196 47.54 -11.26 62.56
C LEU A 196 48.71 -10.26 62.66
N LEU A 197 48.88 -9.41 61.65
CA LEU A 197 49.96 -8.42 61.59
C LEU A 197 49.89 -7.42 62.74
N LEU A 198 48.69 -6.98 63.12
CA LEU A 198 48.46 -6.03 64.22
C LEU A 198 48.29 -6.73 65.58
N GLY A 199 48.27 -8.07 65.59
CA GLY A 199 48.05 -8.89 66.76
C GLY A 199 49.31 -9.10 67.61
N LYS A 200 49.10 -9.76 68.75
CA LYS A 200 50.15 -10.16 69.68
C LYS A 200 50.05 -11.65 69.99
N SER A 201 51.18 -12.27 70.25
CA SER A 201 51.27 -13.62 70.78
C SER A 201 50.63 -13.74 72.18
N PRO A 202 50.27 -14.94 72.64
CA PRO A 202 49.74 -15.15 74.00
C PRO A 202 50.67 -14.63 75.10
N SER A 203 51.99 -14.57 74.84
CA SER A 203 53.00 -14.00 75.74
C SER A 203 53.16 -12.48 75.60
N GLY A 204 52.27 -11.79 74.87
CA GLY A 204 52.24 -10.33 74.72
C GLY A 204 53.17 -9.73 73.67
N LYS A 205 54.03 -10.52 73.01
CA LYS A 205 54.93 -10.02 71.94
C LYS A 205 54.16 -9.77 70.64
N PRO A 206 54.28 -8.60 69.99
CA PRO A 206 53.61 -8.33 68.72
C PRO A 206 54.15 -9.21 67.59
N TYR A 207 53.26 -9.63 66.68
CA TYR A 207 53.66 -10.47 65.54
C TYR A 207 54.37 -9.68 64.43
N SER A 208 54.15 -8.37 64.34
CA SER A 208 54.78 -7.50 63.35
C SER A 208 55.30 -6.20 63.97
N ARG A 209 56.13 -5.48 63.21
CA ARG A 209 56.62 -4.14 63.54
C ARG A 209 55.58 -3.05 63.25
N PHE A 210 54.50 -3.38 62.55
CA PHE A 210 53.42 -2.44 62.25
C PHE A 210 52.53 -2.23 63.48
N SER A 211 52.25 -0.96 63.79
CA SER A 211 51.41 -0.56 64.93
C SER A 211 49.98 -0.17 64.52
N SER A 212 49.74 0.07 63.23
CA SER A 212 48.42 0.47 62.73
C SER A 212 48.22 0.05 61.27
N GLN A 213 46.95 -0.02 60.86
CA GLN A 213 46.56 -0.28 59.49
C GLN A 213 47.07 0.81 58.51
N SER A 214 47.06 2.07 58.92
CA SER A 214 47.59 3.18 58.12
C SER A 214 49.09 3.04 57.84
N SER A 215 49.84 2.49 58.79
CA SER A 215 51.27 2.19 58.61
C SER A 215 51.49 1.09 57.56
N ILE A 216 50.63 0.07 57.54
CA ILE A 216 50.66 -1.00 56.53
C ILE A 216 50.34 -0.41 55.14
N ILE A 217 49.28 0.41 55.04
CA ILE A 217 48.86 1.04 53.77
C ILE A 217 49.96 1.94 53.23
N SER A 218 50.62 2.73 54.08
CA SER A 218 51.74 3.60 53.67
C SER A 218 52.88 2.80 53.01
N VAL A 219 53.32 1.70 53.65
CA VAL A 219 54.37 0.85 53.10
C VAL A 219 53.94 0.13 51.82
N LEU A 220 52.71 -0.40 51.77
CA LEU A 220 52.18 -1.04 50.57
C LEU A 220 52.05 -0.05 49.40
N THR A 221 51.67 1.19 49.67
CA THR A 221 51.56 2.23 48.62
C THR A 221 52.95 2.59 48.09
N ALA A 222 53.92 2.81 48.98
CA ALA A 222 55.29 3.19 48.61
C ALA A 222 56.05 2.08 47.88
N GLN A 223 55.80 0.80 48.20
CA GLN A 223 56.46 -0.33 47.55
C GLN A 223 55.83 -0.70 46.19
N ASN A 224 54.59 -0.30 45.93
CA ASN A 224 53.82 -0.68 44.75
C ASN A 224 53.39 0.55 43.93
N GLU A 225 54.22 1.59 43.92
CA GLU A 225 53.94 2.81 43.18
C GLU A 225 53.73 2.52 41.68
N GLY A 226 52.68 3.13 41.11
CA GLY A 226 52.31 2.93 39.70
C GLY A 226 51.50 1.66 39.41
N ILE A 227 51.31 0.76 40.38
CA ILE A 227 50.51 -0.46 40.19
C ILE A 227 49.02 -0.15 40.42
N PRO A 228 48.14 -0.35 39.41
CA PRO A 228 46.71 -0.14 39.55
C PRO A 228 46.12 -0.96 40.72
N GLY A 229 45.37 -0.29 41.59
CA GLY A 229 44.73 -0.92 42.76
C GLY A 229 45.53 -0.85 44.08
N PHE A 230 46.76 -0.33 44.06
CA PHE A 230 47.60 -0.11 45.26
C PHE A 230 47.65 1.36 45.72
N ASN A 231 46.77 2.22 45.19
CA ASN A 231 46.65 3.57 45.72
C ASN A 231 46.03 3.55 47.13
N LYS A 232 46.36 4.58 47.91
CA LYS A 232 45.92 4.71 49.31
C LYS A 232 44.41 4.52 49.49
N ARG A 233 43.60 5.21 48.66
CA ARG A 233 42.13 5.15 48.74
C ARG A 233 41.59 3.73 48.52
N THR A 234 42.06 3.03 47.49
CA THR A 234 41.62 1.68 47.16
C THR A 234 42.02 0.67 48.23
N LEU A 235 43.22 0.81 48.82
CA LEU A 235 43.66 -0.04 49.92
C LEU A 235 42.86 0.20 51.20
N GLU A 236 42.56 1.47 51.54
CA GLU A 236 41.70 1.82 52.67
C GLU A 236 40.30 1.23 52.51
N GLU A 237 39.68 1.38 51.33
CA GLU A 237 38.36 0.82 51.01
C GLU A 237 38.36 -0.72 51.15
N ARG A 238 39.37 -1.42 50.59
CA ARG A 238 39.46 -2.89 50.66
C ARG A 238 39.72 -3.39 52.08
N PHE A 239 40.59 -2.75 52.84
CA PHE A 239 40.89 -3.18 54.20
C PHE A 239 39.71 -2.90 55.15
N ALA A 240 38.99 -1.78 54.97
CA ALA A 240 37.75 -1.53 55.69
C ALA A 240 36.70 -2.62 55.40
N ALA A 241 36.54 -3.01 54.13
CA ALA A 241 35.64 -4.10 53.76
C ALA A 241 36.07 -5.46 54.37
N ALA A 242 37.37 -5.76 54.39
CA ALA A 242 37.92 -6.96 54.99
C ALA A 242 37.69 -7.02 56.52
N ASN A 243 37.88 -5.91 57.22
CA ASN A 243 37.65 -5.83 58.66
C ASN A 243 36.17 -6.02 59.01
N ARG A 244 35.24 -5.39 58.27
CA ARG A 244 33.79 -5.59 58.47
C ARG A 244 33.37 -7.05 58.39
N ILE A 245 33.96 -7.81 57.45
CA ILE A 245 33.69 -9.25 57.30
C ILE A 245 34.27 -10.07 58.45
N ASN A 246 35.40 -9.63 59.03
CA ASN A 246 36.08 -10.35 60.10
C ASN A 246 35.53 -10.03 61.50
N GLU A 247 35.05 -8.80 61.73
CA GLU A 247 34.43 -8.35 62.99
C GLU A 247 33.10 -9.05 63.26
N GLY A 248 32.33 -9.38 62.22
CA GLY A 248 31.09 -10.17 62.35
C GLY A 248 31.28 -11.64 62.74
N LYS A 249 32.50 -12.08 63.09
CA LYS A 249 32.81 -13.42 63.63
C LYS A 249 33.09 -13.44 65.14
N LYS A 250 33.24 -12.27 65.78
CA LYS A 250 33.47 -12.19 67.24
C LYS A 250 32.20 -12.42 68.02
#